data_AF-A0A3N5HTL3-F1
#
_entry.id   AF-A0A3N5HTL3-F1
#
_cell.length_a   1.000
_cell.length_b   1.000
_cell.length_c   1.000
_cell.angle_alpha   90.00
_cell.angle_beta   90.00
_cell.angle_gamma   90.00
#
_symmetry.space_group_name_H-M   'P 1'
#
loop_
_entity.id
_entity.type
_entity.pdbx_description
1 polymer ?
#
loop_
_entity_poly.entity_id
_entity_poly.type
_entity_poly.pdbx_seq_one_letter_code
_entity_poly.pdbx_strand_id
1 'polypeptide(L)'
;MGLGIGLESCLTIRHWLLSFAVQVLTLVISLAELHAGTHGELVLDEAFGFQRMSDMPAPASTPGESFVAQRYPDYAAIEWQVRLQGLPDAGAVLHENLRSADFIVSLPSEASPMLHWSQGSHAEASDFRPRVDPLAMGQIRELESFGGRSSDGVMPYFNLASEGGGLIVAIGWSGDWRASFESLGKGRVRIIAGLKRSRFKLPAGE
;
A
#
# COMPACT_ATOMS: atom_id res chain seq x y z
N MET A 1 -22.59 64.41 48.32
CA MET A 1 -22.19 64.99 49.61
C MET A 1 -22.17 63.84 50.60
N GLY A 2 -20.99 63.43 51.07
CA GLY A 2 -20.83 62.24 51.92
C GLY A 2 -19.48 61.56 51.70
N LEU A 3 -18.43 62.21 52.19
CA LEU A 3 -17.09 61.64 52.39
C LEU A 3 -17.14 60.58 53.50
N GLY A 4 -16.34 59.53 53.37
CA GLY A 4 -16.10 58.56 54.44
C GLY A 4 -14.88 57.70 54.13
N ILE A 5 -13.72 58.16 54.59
CA ILE A 5 -12.43 57.47 54.55
C ILE A 5 -12.23 56.80 55.92
N GLY A 6 -11.68 55.58 55.95
CA GLY A 6 -11.22 54.87 57.16
C GLY A 6 -11.18 53.37 56.92
N LEU A 7 -10.12 52.80 56.33
CA LEU A 7 -8.93 52.26 57.02
C LEU A 7 -9.29 51.40 58.23
N GLU A 8 -9.07 50.10 58.13
CA GLU A 8 -8.14 49.33 58.97
C GLU A 8 -8.28 47.81 58.69
N SER A 9 -7.11 47.20 58.47
CA SER A 9 -6.70 45.84 58.84
C SER A 9 -7.56 44.60 58.49
N CYS A 10 -6.96 43.64 57.78
CA CYS A 10 -6.38 42.44 58.43
C CYS A 10 -6.05 41.36 57.39
N LEU A 11 -4.82 40.83 57.49
CA LEU A 11 -4.29 39.70 56.74
C LEU A 11 -5.21 38.47 56.84
N THR A 12 -5.45 37.78 55.72
CA THR A 12 -5.53 36.32 55.76
C THR A 12 -5.01 35.70 54.47
N ILE A 13 -3.87 35.04 54.60
CA ILE A 13 -3.18 34.22 53.60
C ILE A 13 -4.14 33.12 53.15
N ARG A 14 -4.64 33.19 51.92
CA ARG A 14 -5.38 32.10 51.29
C ARG A 14 -4.40 31.09 50.73
N HIS A 15 -4.41 29.91 51.35
CA HIS A 15 -3.79 28.69 50.86
C HIS A 15 -4.32 28.38 49.45
N TRP A 16 -3.44 28.36 48.45
CA TRP A 16 -3.71 27.70 47.18
C TRP A 16 -3.36 26.22 47.37
N LEU A 17 -4.38 25.38 47.52
CA LEU A 17 -4.27 23.93 47.36
C LEU A 17 -3.97 23.65 45.88
N LEU A 18 -2.69 23.43 45.56
CA LEU A 18 -2.31 22.80 44.30
C LEU A 18 -2.65 21.32 44.39
N SER A 19 -3.81 20.94 43.85
CA SER A 19 -4.12 19.54 43.54
C SER A 19 -3.22 19.08 42.40
N PHE A 20 -2.19 18.30 42.71
CA PHE A 20 -1.47 17.52 41.71
C PHE A 20 -2.31 16.29 41.37
N ALA A 21 -3.08 16.36 40.28
CA ALA A 21 -3.58 15.17 39.62
C ALA A 21 -2.40 14.56 38.85
N VAL A 22 -1.81 13.48 39.38
CA VAL A 22 -0.91 12.63 38.60
C VAL A 22 -1.75 11.94 37.55
N GLN A 23 -1.84 12.52 36.36
CA GLN A 23 -2.32 11.82 35.18
C GLN A 23 -1.25 10.79 34.79
N VAL A 24 -1.45 9.55 35.23
CA VAL A 24 -0.69 8.41 34.69
C VAL A 24 -1.22 8.17 33.28
N LEU A 25 -0.57 8.77 32.28
CA LEU A 25 -0.78 8.42 30.89
C LEU A 25 -0.11 7.06 30.66
N THR A 26 -0.87 5.99 30.81
CA THR A 26 -0.42 4.65 30.43
C THR A 26 -0.44 4.55 28.90
N LEU A 27 0.64 4.98 28.27
CA LEU A 27 0.88 4.74 26.85
C LEU A 27 1.27 3.27 26.68
N VAL A 28 0.28 2.41 26.40
CA VAL A 28 0.56 1.06 25.89
C VAL A 28 1.03 1.22 24.46
N ILE A 29 2.33 1.43 24.27
CA ILE A 29 2.95 1.26 22.95
C ILE A 29 2.92 -0.25 22.70
N SER A 30 1.98 -0.69 21.87
CA SER A 30 2.02 -2.04 21.32
C SER A 30 3.35 -2.17 20.57
N LEU A 31 4.28 -2.97 21.11
CA LEU A 31 5.57 -3.31 20.47
C LEU A 31 5.39 -4.20 19.22
N ALA A 32 4.20 -4.21 18.60
CA ALA A 32 3.94 -4.88 17.34
C ALA A 32 4.44 -4.09 16.12
N GLU A 33 4.87 -2.84 16.27
CA GLU A 33 5.41 -2.01 15.18
C GLU A 33 6.94 -1.86 15.22
N LEU A 34 7.66 -2.95 15.47
CA LEU A 34 9.11 -2.97 15.23
C LEU A 34 9.39 -3.87 14.05
N HIS A 35 9.53 -3.22 12.88
CA HIS A 35 10.05 -3.67 11.57
C HIS A 35 9.06 -3.88 10.41
N ALA A 36 7.86 -3.31 10.43
CA ALA A 36 7.14 -3.15 9.18
C ALA A 36 7.85 -2.07 8.36
N GLY A 37 8.52 -2.43 7.27
CA GLY A 37 8.85 -1.43 6.25
C GLY A 37 7.56 -0.69 5.90
N THR A 38 7.64 0.62 5.64
CA THR A 38 6.47 1.40 5.24
C THR A 38 5.97 0.86 3.91
N HIS A 39 5.02 -0.07 3.97
CA HIS A 39 4.29 -0.53 2.80
C HIS A 39 3.42 0.64 2.32
N GLY A 40 3.27 0.79 1.01
CA GLY A 40 2.22 1.65 0.50
C GLY A 40 0.87 1.18 1.04
N GLU A 41 -0.03 2.09 1.36
CA GLU A 41 -1.39 1.76 1.76
C GLU A 41 -2.41 2.38 0.82
N LEU A 42 -3.38 1.56 0.41
CA LEU A 42 -4.62 1.96 -0.24
C LEU A 42 -5.78 1.63 0.69
N VAL A 43 -6.58 2.61 1.07
CA VAL A 43 -7.84 2.38 1.78
C VAL A 43 -8.99 2.72 0.84
N LEU A 44 -9.86 1.75 0.63
CA LEU A 44 -11.09 1.93 -0.13
C LEU A 44 -12.25 2.26 0.81
N ASP A 45 -13.09 3.22 0.42
CA ASP A 45 -14.34 3.48 1.13
C ASP A 45 -15.43 2.44 0.78
N GLU A 46 -16.61 2.58 1.41
CA GLU A 46 -17.78 1.71 1.19
C GLU A 46 -18.31 1.74 -0.25
N ALA A 47 -17.99 2.78 -1.02
CA ALA A 47 -18.32 2.88 -2.44
C ALA A 47 -17.15 2.42 -3.34
N PHE A 48 -16.10 1.84 -2.76
CA PHE A 48 -14.87 1.41 -3.41
C PHE A 48 -14.07 2.56 -4.06
N GLY A 49 -14.28 3.79 -3.60
CA GLY A 49 -13.47 4.95 -3.94
C GLY A 49 -12.15 4.98 -3.17
N PHE A 50 -11.16 5.69 -3.70
CA PHE A 50 -9.87 5.89 -3.04
C PHE A 50 -10.01 6.86 -1.85
N GLN A 51 -10.22 6.34 -0.65
CA GLN A 51 -10.36 7.13 0.58
C GLN A 51 -9.01 7.69 1.05
N ARG A 52 -7.99 6.82 1.10
CA ARG A 52 -6.63 7.19 1.51
C ARG A 52 -5.61 6.44 0.67
N MET A 53 -4.57 7.17 0.26
CA MET A 53 -3.40 6.62 -0.41
C MET A 53 -2.15 7.22 0.23
N SER A 54 -1.25 6.38 0.72
CA SER A 54 0.05 6.80 1.28
C SER A 54 1.15 5.92 0.75
N ASP A 55 2.29 6.53 0.41
CA ASP A 55 3.51 5.83 -0.01
C ASP A 55 3.26 4.79 -1.11
N MET A 56 2.42 5.15 -2.10
CA MET A 56 1.96 4.26 -3.16
C MET A 56 2.49 4.64 -4.55
N PRO A 57 3.04 3.66 -5.31
CA PRO A 57 3.49 2.35 -4.83
C PRO A 57 4.61 2.52 -3.78
N ALA A 58 4.99 1.46 -3.05
CA ALA A 58 6.01 1.54 -2.00
C ALA A 58 7.20 2.43 -2.41
N PRO A 59 7.80 3.16 -1.45
CA PRO A 59 8.91 4.05 -1.75
C PRO A 59 10.03 3.33 -2.50
N ALA A 60 10.70 4.08 -3.38
CA ALA A 60 11.87 3.60 -4.12
C ALA A 60 12.85 2.91 -3.18
N SER A 61 13.23 1.68 -3.54
CA SER A 61 14.07 0.84 -2.70
C SER A 61 15.56 1.01 -2.97
N THR A 62 15.90 1.58 -4.13
CA THR A 62 17.28 1.75 -4.60
C THR A 62 17.54 3.18 -5.11
N PRO A 63 18.75 3.76 -4.91
CA PRO A 63 19.08 5.06 -5.50
C PRO A 63 18.96 5.02 -7.02
N GLY A 64 18.33 6.04 -7.60
CA GLY A 64 18.04 6.12 -9.05
C GLY A 64 16.72 5.46 -9.46
N GLU A 65 16.03 4.78 -8.55
CA GLU A 65 14.65 4.33 -8.74
C GLU A 65 13.66 5.44 -8.37
N SER A 66 12.64 5.64 -9.18
CA SER A 66 11.53 6.54 -8.89
C SER A 66 10.24 6.04 -9.54
N PHE A 67 9.10 6.60 -9.10
CA PHE A 67 7.79 6.28 -9.66
C PHE A 67 7.15 7.53 -10.24
N VAL A 68 6.59 7.41 -11.43
CA VAL A 68 5.80 8.46 -12.08
C VAL A 68 4.36 7.99 -12.17
N ALA A 69 3.46 8.66 -11.46
CA ALA A 69 2.06 8.30 -11.38
C ALA A 69 1.17 9.27 -12.16
N GLN A 70 0.13 8.73 -12.78
CA GLN A 70 -0.94 9.48 -13.42
C GLN A 70 -2.30 9.03 -12.86
N ARG A 71 -3.11 10.00 -12.45
CA ARG A 71 -4.42 9.76 -11.84
C ARG A 71 -5.54 10.04 -12.82
N TYR A 72 -6.59 9.24 -12.72
CA TYR A 72 -7.79 9.32 -13.54
C TYR A 72 -9.03 9.35 -12.61
N PRO A 73 -9.32 10.50 -11.96
CA PRO A 73 -10.36 10.59 -10.92
C PRO A 73 -11.74 10.20 -11.41
N ASP A 74 -12.09 10.56 -12.66
CA ASP A 74 -13.38 10.24 -13.28
C ASP A 74 -13.60 8.73 -13.45
N TYR A 75 -12.53 7.94 -13.35
CA TYR A 75 -12.54 6.49 -13.53
C TYR A 75 -12.11 5.74 -12.26
N ALA A 76 -11.94 6.44 -11.13
CA ALA A 76 -11.40 5.90 -9.88
C ALA A 76 -10.13 5.06 -10.12
N ALA A 77 -9.23 5.57 -10.98
CA ALA A 77 -8.06 4.82 -11.42
C ALA A 77 -6.77 5.63 -11.25
N ILE A 78 -5.68 4.90 -11.10
CA ILE A 78 -4.32 5.42 -11.07
C ILE A 78 -3.44 4.42 -11.81
N GLU A 79 -2.51 4.94 -12.60
CA GLU A 79 -1.43 4.16 -13.18
C GLU A 79 -0.10 4.74 -12.71
N TRP A 80 0.95 3.91 -12.72
CA TRP A 80 2.30 4.40 -12.49
C TRP A 80 3.32 3.53 -13.20
N GLN A 81 4.50 4.11 -13.39
CA GLN A 81 5.65 3.47 -14.02
C GLN A 81 6.87 3.63 -13.13
N VAL A 82 7.68 2.57 -13.05
CA VAL A 82 9.02 2.63 -12.45
C VAL A 82 9.96 3.31 -13.46
N ARG A 83 10.74 4.28 -12.99
CA ARG A 83 11.85 4.89 -13.72
C ARG A 83 13.15 4.52 -13.01
N LEU A 84 14.13 4.11 -13.79
CA LEU A 84 15.49 3.88 -13.33
C LEU A 84 16.38 4.94 -13.97
N GLN A 85 17.33 5.45 -13.21
CA GLN A 85 18.31 6.43 -13.67
C GLN A 85 19.70 6.05 -13.16
N GLY A 86 20.66 6.03 -14.08
CA GLY A 86 22.07 5.87 -13.75
C GLY A 86 22.64 7.15 -13.14
N LEU A 87 23.05 7.07 -11.87
CA LEU A 87 23.54 8.23 -11.12
C LEU A 87 24.97 8.63 -11.54
N PRO A 88 25.31 9.94 -11.54
CA PRO A 88 26.61 10.44 -12.00
C PRO A 88 27.84 9.89 -11.27
N ASP A 89 27.72 9.59 -9.96
CA ASP A 89 28.85 9.27 -9.07
C ASP A 89 28.64 8.02 -8.19
N ALA A 90 27.53 7.31 -8.36
CA ALA A 90 27.37 6.01 -7.73
C ALA A 90 27.99 4.96 -8.66
N GLY A 91 29.00 4.21 -8.21
CA GLY A 91 29.42 3.01 -8.93
C GLY A 91 28.17 2.21 -9.32
N ALA A 92 28.05 1.83 -10.60
CA ALA A 92 26.76 1.50 -11.19
C ALA A 92 25.93 0.52 -10.33
N VAL A 93 24.85 1.06 -9.77
CA VAL A 93 23.91 0.39 -8.85
C VAL A 93 23.22 -0.74 -9.62
N LEU A 94 23.10 -1.88 -8.96
CA LEU A 94 22.34 -3.00 -9.48
C LEU A 94 20.88 -2.85 -9.07
N HIS A 95 19.99 -2.64 -10.04
CA HIS A 95 18.56 -2.67 -9.82
C HIS A 95 18.05 -4.08 -10.09
N GLU A 96 17.72 -4.82 -9.04
CA GLU A 96 17.23 -6.19 -9.15
C GLU A 96 15.97 -6.42 -8.33
N ASN A 97 15.16 -7.39 -8.75
CA ASN A 97 13.87 -7.70 -8.12
C ASN A 97 12.92 -6.50 -8.02
N LEU A 98 12.97 -5.61 -9.02
CA LEU A 98 12.13 -4.43 -9.11
C LEU A 98 10.65 -4.77 -9.00
N ARG A 99 9.99 -4.14 -8.02
CA ARG A 99 8.57 -4.26 -7.74
C ARG A 99 7.90 -2.99 -8.22
N SER A 100 7.10 -3.08 -9.27
CA SER A 100 6.27 -1.95 -9.67
C SER A 100 5.12 -1.73 -8.67
N ALA A 101 4.76 -2.75 -7.89
CA ALA A 101 3.81 -2.63 -6.79
C ALA A 101 4.33 -3.42 -5.57
N ASP A 102 4.24 -2.80 -4.40
CA ASP A 102 4.31 -3.44 -3.08
C ASP A 102 3.46 -2.57 -2.15
N PHE A 103 2.20 -2.92 -1.96
CA PHE A 103 1.28 -2.14 -1.14
C PHE A 103 0.21 -3.02 -0.51
N ILE A 104 -0.42 -2.52 0.55
CA ILE A 104 -1.55 -3.15 1.21
C ILE A 104 -2.80 -2.39 0.80
N VAL A 105 -3.79 -3.09 0.27
CA VAL A 105 -5.14 -2.55 0.12
C VAL A 105 -5.99 -2.98 1.31
N SER A 106 -6.78 -2.06 1.86
CA SER A 106 -7.85 -2.31 2.82
C SER A 106 -9.19 -2.17 2.10
N LEU A 107 -9.90 -3.29 1.93
CA LEU A 107 -11.27 -3.32 1.43
C LEU A 107 -12.24 -2.93 2.55
N PRO A 108 -13.40 -2.33 2.25
CA PRO A 108 -14.37 -1.91 3.27
C PRO A 108 -14.96 -3.09 4.05
N SER A 109 -15.09 -4.25 3.42
CA SER A 109 -15.57 -5.46 4.07
C SER A 109 -14.43 -6.23 4.77
N GLU A 110 -14.67 -6.61 6.02
CA GLU A 110 -13.75 -7.43 6.84
C GLU A 110 -13.69 -8.91 6.40
N ALA A 111 -14.64 -9.37 5.57
CA ALA A 111 -14.68 -10.74 5.07
C ALA A 111 -13.48 -11.09 4.18
N SER A 112 -13.20 -12.39 4.03
CA SER A 112 -12.15 -12.87 3.12
C SER A 112 -12.46 -12.48 1.68
N PRO A 113 -11.56 -11.76 0.99
CA PRO A 113 -11.77 -11.41 -0.41
C PRO A 113 -11.58 -12.61 -1.34
N MET A 114 -12.18 -12.51 -2.52
CA MET A 114 -12.00 -13.46 -3.62
C MET A 114 -11.04 -12.86 -4.65
N LEU A 115 -10.03 -13.61 -5.05
CA LEU A 115 -9.16 -13.25 -6.17
C LEU A 115 -9.68 -13.86 -7.45
N HIS A 116 -10.17 -13.01 -8.35
CA HIS A 116 -10.53 -13.36 -9.71
C HIS A 116 -9.32 -13.16 -10.63
N TRP A 117 -9.03 -14.16 -11.44
CA TRP A 117 -7.96 -14.15 -12.43
C TRP A 117 -8.36 -15.02 -13.63
N SER A 118 -7.63 -14.96 -14.74
CA SER A 118 -7.93 -15.78 -15.92
C SER A 118 -6.69 -16.55 -16.37
N GLN A 119 -6.90 -17.76 -16.90
CA GLN A 119 -5.85 -18.50 -17.58
C GLN A 119 -5.30 -17.68 -18.75
N GLY A 120 -4.03 -17.88 -19.06
CA GLY A 120 -3.41 -17.37 -20.27
C GLY A 120 -3.86 -18.14 -21.51
N SER A 121 -3.02 -18.09 -22.55
CA SER A 121 -3.26 -18.75 -23.83
C SER A 121 -2.16 -19.74 -24.19
N HIS A 122 -2.57 -20.94 -24.58
CA HIS A 122 -1.74 -21.95 -25.23
C HIS A 122 -2.39 -22.49 -26.53
N ALA A 123 -3.31 -21.71 -27.11
CA ALA A 123 -4.18 -22.13 -28.22
C ALA A 123 -5.06 -23.33 -27.84
N GLU A 124 -5.57 -23.34 -26.62
CA GLU A 124 -6.47 -24.37 -26.09
C GLU A 124 -7.90 -23.86 -25.98
N ALA A 125 -8.87 -24.79 -25.98
CA ALA A 125 -10.28 -24.44 -25.79
C ALA A 125 -10.57 -23.78 -24.42
N SER A 126 -9.68 -23.96 -23.44
CA SER A 126 -9.74 -23.36 -22.11
C SER A 126 -9.01 -22.02 -21.99
N ASP A 127 -8.44 -21.50 -23.07
CA ASP A 127 -7.77 -20.19 -23.05
C ASP A 127 -8.68 -19.11 -22.42
N PHE A 128 -8.08 -18.24 -21.60
CA PHE A 128 -8.78 -17.14 -20.92
C PHE A 128 -9.89 -17.55 -19.96
N ARG A 129 -9.98 -18.85 -19.60
CA ARG A 129 -10.98 -19.33 -18.65
C ARG A 129 -10.87 -18.59 -17.31
N PRO A 130 -11.97 -18.03 -16.79
CA PRO A 130 -11.98 -17.35 -15.51
C PRO A 130 -11.77 -18.35 -14.38
N ARG A 131 -11.06 -17.89 -13.35
CA ARG A 131 -10.70 -18.61 -12.14
C ARG A 131 -10.97 -17.70 -10.95
N VAL A 132 -11.33 -18.32 -9.82
CA VAL A 132 -11.62 -17.61 -8.59
C VAL A 132 -10.99 -18.40 -7.45
N ASP A 133 -10.12 -17.75 -6.69
CA ASP A 133 -9.48 -18.32 -5.52
C ASP A 133 -9.93 -17.52 -4.28
N PRO A 134 -10.50 -18.16 -3.23
CA PRO A 134 -10.68 -17.46 -1.96
C PRO A 134 -9.30 -17.14 -1.37
N LEU A 135 -9.17 -15.99 -0.70
CA LEU A 135 -7.97 -15.59 0.03
C LEU A 135 -8.25 -15.62 1.54
N ALA A 136 -8.11 -16.80 2.14
CA ALA A 136 -8.14 -16.95 3.59
C ALA A 136 -6.96 -16.23 4.25
N MET A 137 -7.10 -15.83 5.52
CA MET A 137 -6.02 -15.15 6.26
C MET A 137 -4.71 -15.97 6.20
N GLY A 138 -3.61 -15.30 5.85
CA GLY A 138 -2.29 -15.90 5.68
C GLY A 138 -2.09 -16.66 4.36
N GLN A 139 -3.13 -16.79 3.54
CA GLN A 139 -3.01 -17.41 2.23
C GLN A 139 -2.29 -16.46 1.26
N ILE A 140 -1.28 -17.00 0.60
CA ILE A 140 -0.54 -16.32 -0.48
C ILE A 140 -0.92 -16.99 -1.79
N ARG A 141 -1.32 -16.18 -2.77
CA ARG A 141 -1.55 -16.62 -4.14
C ARG A 141 -0.56 -15.95 -5.07
N GLU A 142 0.36 -16.74 -5.59
CA GLU A 142 1.34 -16.31 -6.60
C GLU A 142 0.84 -16.67 -8.01
N LEU A 143 0.98 -15.72 -8.92
CA LEU A 143 0.62 -15.83 -10.34
C LEU A 143 1.74 -15.20 -11.17
N GLU A 144 2.07 -15.82 -12.29
CA GLU A 144 3.13 -15.34 -13.18
C GLU A 144 2.88 -15.77 -14.61
N SER A 145 3.53 -15.07 -15.54
CA SER A 145 3.59 -15.51 -16.93
C SER A 145 4.84 -16.35 -17.22
N PHE A 146 4.86 -16.91 -18.43
CA PHE A 146 5.95 -17.75 -18.91
C PHE A 146 6.41 -17.34 -20.32
N GLY A 147 7.57 -17.86 -20.73
CA GLY A 147 8.01 -17.78 -22.12
C GLY A 147 8.27 -16.35 -22.65
N GLY A 148 8.37 -15.34 -21.79
CA GLY A 148 8.56 -13.95 -22.19
C GLY A 148 7.32 -13.30 -22.81
N ARG A 149 6.12 -13.82 -22.53
CA ARG A 149 4.85 -13.32 -23.06
C ARG A 149 3.87 -13.05 -21.94
N SER A 150 3.26 -11.87 -21.96
CA SER A 150 2.36 -11.40 -20.90
C SER A 150 1.17 -12.31 -20.59
N SER A 151 0.69 -13.07 -21.56
CA SER A 151 -0.51 -13.91 -21.44
C SER A 151 -0.23 -15.40 -21.54
N ASP A 152 1.02 -15.83 -21.38
CA ASP A 152 1.38 -17.25 -21.36
C ASP A 152 1.19 -17.79 -19.93
N GLY A 153 0.32 -18.79 -19.78
CA GLY A 153 -0.07 -19.35 -18.47
C GLY A 153 -1.15 -18.56 -17.72
N VAL A 154 -0.97 -17.25 -17.50
CA VAL A 154 -1.90 -16.39 -16.74
C VAL A 154 -2.04 -15.02 -17.42
N MET A 155 -3.23 -14.42 -17.36
CA MET A 155 -3.45 -13.03 -17.80
C MET A 155 -3.02 -12.01 -16.73
N PRO A 156 -2.45 -10.84 -17.12
CA PRO A 156 -1.97 -9.81 -16.17
C PRO A 156 -3.10 -8.92 -15.63
N TYR A 157 -4.30 -9.47 -15.41
CA TYR A 157 -5.48 -8.75 -14.93
C TYR A 157 -6.12 -9.52 -13.79
N PHE A 158 -6.34 -8.83 -12.67
CA PHE A 158 -6.85 -9.40 -11.44
C PHE A 158 -7.97 -8.54 -10.88
N ASN A 159 -8.95 -9.16 -10.24
CA ASN A 159 -9.95 -8.46 -9.45
C ASN A 159 -9.96 -9.04 -8.03
N LEU A 160 -9.64 -8.21 -7.06
CA LEU A 160 -9.82 -8.46 -5.63
C LEU A 160 -11.23 -8.04 -5.24
N ALA A 161 -12.13 -9.00 -5.20
CA ALA A 161 -13.54 -8.77 -4.92
C ALA A 161 -13.84 -8.99 -3.42
N SER A 162 -14.62 -8.07 -2.85
CA SER A 162 -15.35 -8.27 -1.60
C SER A 162 -16.85 -8.16 -1.87
N GLU A 163 -17.67 -8.25 -0.82
CA GLU A 163 -19.10 -7.96 -0.94
C GLU A 163 -19.29 -6.52 -1.44
N GLY A 164 -20.07 -6.32 -2.50
CA GLY A 164 -20.41 -5.00 -3.04
C GLY A 164 -19.45 -4.39 -4.07
N GLY A 165 -18.21 -4.88 -4.20
CA GLY A 165 -17.22 -4.28 -5.12
C GLY A 165 -15.80 -4.82 -4.92
N GLY A 166 -14.79 -4.08 -5.37
CA GLY A 166 -13.41 -4.54 -5.28
C GLY A 166 -12.37 -3.62 -5.91
N LEU A 167 -11.14 -4.14 -6.03
CA LEU A 167 -10.02 -3.49 -6.69
C LEU A 167 -9.61 -4.29 -7.93
N ILE A 168 -9.53 -3.61 -9.08
CA ILE A 168 -8.89 -4.17 -10.27
C ILE A 168 -7.40 -3.82 -10.25
N VAL A 169 -6.56 -4.82 -10.51
CA VAL A 169 -5.11 -4.68 -10.64
C VAL A 169 -4.68 -5.19 -12.01
N ALA A 170 -3.91 -4.40 -12.74
CA ALA A 170 -3.40 -4.75 -14.06
C ALA A 170 -1.89 -4.52 -14.16
N ILE A 171 -1.18 -5.39 -14.87
CA ILE A 171 0.26 -5.25 -15.13
C ILE A 171 0.46 -4.91 -16.61
N GLY A 172 0.86 -3.68 -16.88
CA GLY A 172 1.18 -3.20 -18.23
C GLY A 172 2.59 -3.59 -18.67
N TRP A 173 2.81 -4.87 -18.99
CA TRP A 173 4.09 -5.36 -19.52
C TRP A 173 3.87 -6.50 -20.51
N SER A 174 4.56 -6.47 -21.66
CA SER A 174 4.40 -7.49 -22.70
C SER A 174 5.23 -8.75 -22.47
N GLY A 175 6.26 -8.68 -21.63
CA GLY A 175 7.14 -9.78 -21.28
C GLY A 175 6.74 -10.50 -20.00
N ASP A 176 7.72 -11.12 -19.33
CA ASP A 176 7.46 -11.88 -18.12
C ASP A 176 7.22 -11.01 -16.87
N TRP A 177 6.13 -11.31 -16.17
CA TRP A 177 5.74 -10.66 -14.92
C TRP A 177 5.43 -11.69 -13.83
N ARG A 178 5.43 -11.23 -12.57
CA ARG A 178 4.97 -11.99 -11.41
C ARG A 178 4.16 -11.08 -10.49
N ALA A 179 3.11 -11.65 -9.89
CA ALA A 179 2.31 -11.03 -8.86
C ALA A 179 2.06 -11.99 -7.69
N SER A 180 1.94 -11.45 -6.48
CA SER A 180 1.49 -12.18 -5.29
C SER A 180 0.42 -11.40 -4.55
N PHE A 181 -0.59 -12.13 -4.08
CA PHE A 181 -1.71 -11.62 -3.30
C PHE A 181 -1.73 -12.35 -1.96
N GLU A 182 -1.48 -11.64 -0.87
CA GLU A 182 -1.45 -12.21 0.48
C GLU A 182 -2.56 -11.58 1.33
N SER A 183 -3.47 -12.39 1.83
CA SER A 183 -4.50 -11.90 2.77
C SER A 183 -3.90 -11.73 4.16
N LEU A 184 -3.94 -10.50 4.67
CA LEU A 184 -3.51 -10.13 6.03
C LEU A 184 -4.68 -10.17 7.03
N GLY A 185 -5.82 -10.73 6.63
CA GLY A 185 -7.08 -10.71 7.36
C GLY A 185 -7.78 -9.35 7.32
N LYS A 186 -9.06 -9.33 7.73
CA LYS A 186 -9.84 -8.09 7.90
C LYS A 186 -9.93 -7.25 6.62
N GLY A 187 -10.25 -7.88 5.48
CA GLY A 187 -10.30 -7.20 4.19
C GLY A 187 -8.95 -6.66 3.67
N ARG A 188 -7.84 -6.88 4.37
CA ARG A 188 -6.51 -6.37 3.97
C ARG A 188 -5.78 -7.39 3.11
N VAL A 189 -5.25 -6.93 1.99
CA VAL A 189 -4.45 -7.76 1.08
C VAL A 189 -3.17 -7.04 0.70
N ARG A 190 -2.02 -7.68 0.91
CA ARG A 190 -0.75 -7.23 0.37
C ARG A 190 -0.63 -7.69 -1.08
N ILE A 191 -0.31 -6.74 -1.96
CA ILE A 191 -0.15 -6.95 -3.38
C ILE A 191 1.30 -6.60 -3.72
N ILE A 192 2.00 -7.58 -4.29
CA ILE A 192 3.33 -7.37 -4.85
C ILE A 192 3.25 -7.72 -6.32
N ALA A 193 3.75 -6.85 -7.20
CA ALA A 193 3.82 -7.13 -8.63
C ALA A 193 5.03 -6.47 -9.28
N GLY A 194 5.50 -7.04 -10.39
CA GLY A 194 6.59 -6.48 -11.17
C GLY A 194 7.09 -7.44 -12.24
N LEU A 195 8.28 -7.14 -12.75
CA LEU A 195 8.98 -8.03 -13.68
C LEU A 195 9.34 -9.33 -12.96
N LYS A 196 9.12 -10.47 -13.63
CA LYS A 196 9.42 -11.80 -13.06
C LYS A 196 10.89 -11.94 -12.66
N ARG A 197 11.77 -11.38 -13.51
CA ARG A 197 13.21 -11.28 -13.30
C ARG A 197 13.66 -9.93 -13.81
N SER A 198 14.32 -9.17 -12.96
CA SER A 198 14.88 -7.87 -13.30
C SER A 198 16.27 -7.79 -12.70
N ARG A 199 17.23 -7.36 -13.53
CA ARG A 199 18.62 -7.15 -13.12
C ARG A 199 19.26 -6.17 -14.09
N PHE A 200 19.18 -4.89 -13.77
CA PHE A 200 19.65 -3.79 -14.59
C PHE A 200 20.85 -3.12 -13.94
N LYS A 201 21.81 -2.71 -14.77
CA LYS A 201 22.96 -1.91 -14.36
C LYS A 201 23.05 -0.74 -15.31
N LEU A 202 22.76 0.45 -14.81
CA LEU A 202 22.70 1.66 -15.62
C LEU A 202 24.03 2.43 -15.50
N PRO A 203 24.72 2.73 -16.61
CA PRO A 203 25.80 3.71 -16.65
C PRO A 203 25.31 5.10 -16.23
N ALA A 204 26.22 5.96 -15.79
CA ALA A 204 25.90 7.34 -15.44
C ALA A 204 25.21 8.07 -16.60
N GLY A 205 24.05 8.67 -16.32
CA GLY A 205 23.27 9.46 -17.28
C GLY A 205 22.29 8.67 -18.16
N GLU A 206 22.22 7.33 -18.02
CA GLU A 206 21.17 6.50 -18.63
C GLU A 206 19.83 6.62 -17.88
#